data_AF-A0A955BWV1-F1
#
_entry.id   AF-A0A955BWV1-F1
#
_cell.length_a   1.000
_cell.length_b   1.000
_cell.length_c   1.000
_cell.angle_alpha   90.00
_cell.angle_beta   90.00
_cell.angle_gamma   90.00
#
_symmetry.space_group_name_H-M   'P 1'
#
loop_
_entity.id
_entity.type
_entity.pdbx_description
1 polymer ?
#
loop_
_entity_poly.entity_id
_entity_poly.type
_entity_poly.pdbx_seq_one_letter_code
_entity_poly.pdbx_strand_id
1 'polypeptide(L)'
;VWRGAAPGEPPITANDTVTLALFKPFSLPTDPVEQPLAGELRKLAARVDYFEFDAEPSEALARQCSHQASASDKVVVAVIAKPAAWHAFGLTPAQQALAMRLAERGNAVVAALGVDAALDAFPDRLARLCAFSDVPASQAAVAEALGGVRA
;
A
#
# COMPACT_ATOMS: atom_id res chain seq x y z
N VAL A 1 -3.92 17.94 -6.95
CA VAL A 1 -3.26 18.42 -5.72
C VAL A 1 -2.77 17.19 -4.98
N TRP A 2 -1.45 16.96 -5.00
CA TRP A 2 -0.80 15.88 -4.26
C TRP A 2 -0.96 16.15 -2.76
N ARG A 3 -1.59 15.24 -2.00
CA ARG A 3 -1.51 15.25 -0.54
C ARG A 3 -0.37 14.33 -0.18
N GLY A 4 0.78 14.95 0.09
CA GLY A 4 2.05 14.25 0.31
C GLY A 4 2.05 13.34 1.53
N ALA A 5 3.05 12.46 1.55
CA ALA A 5 3.42 11.69 2.73
C ALA A 5 3.40 12.63 3.94
N ALA A 6 2.82 12.17 5.07
CA ALA A 6 2.75 13.01 6.25
C ALA A 6 4.17 13.50 6.58
N PRO A 7 4.32 14.78 6.93
CA PRO A 7 5.61 15.31 7.35
C PRO A 7 6.09 14.48 8.56
N GLY A 8 7.13 13.67 8.37
CA GLY A 8 7.79 12.96 9.48
C GLY A 8 8.38 11.59 9.16
N GLU A 9 7.89 10.88 8.14
CA GLU A 9 8.44 9.54 7.86
C GLU A 9 9.65 9.61 6.93
N PRO A 10 10.81 9.03 7.30
CA PRO A 10 11.98 9.09 6.45
C PRO A 10 11.75 8.35 5.14
N PRO A 11 12.33 8.83 4.01
CA PRO A 11 12.18 8.20 2.71
C PRO A 11 12.73 6.77 2.72
N ILE A 12 12.22 5.93 1.83
CA ILE A 12 12.78 4.60 1.55
C ILE A 12 14.13 4.77 0.87
N THR A 13 15.12 4.02 1.34
CA THR A 13 16.50 4.03 0.88
C THR A 13 16.97 2.64 0.45
N ALA A 14 18.10 2.59 -0.26
CA ALA A 14 18.69 1.34 -0.75
C ALA A 14 19.15 0.37 0.35
N ASN A 15 19.13 0.77 1.62
CA ASN A 15 19.44 -0.10 2.76
C ASN A 15 18.19 -0.65 3.44
N ASP A 16 17.01 -0.11 3.15
CA ASP A 16 15.78 -0.49 3.84
C ASP A 16 15.25 -1.84 3.33
N THR A 17 14.66 -2.58 4.24
CA THR A 17 13.76 -3.70 3.96
C THR A 17 12.31 -3.22 4.02
N VAL A 18 11.53 -3.56 3.00
CA VAL A 18 10.14 -3.10 2.86
C VAL A 18 9.20 -4.30 2.84
N THR A 19 8.15 -4.26 3.66
CA THR A 19 6.97 -5.10 3.44
C THR A 19 5.91 -4.30 2.70
N LEU A 20 5.53 -4.74 1.49
CA LEU A 20 4.39 -4.19 0.75
C LEU A 20 3.18 -5.12 0.94
N ALA A 21 2.15 -4.64 1.61
CA ALA A 21 0.85 -5.28 1.74
C ALA A 21 -0.16 -4.56 0.84
N LEU A 22 -0.56 -5.20 -0.25
CA LEU A 22 -1.45 -4.64 -1.25
C LEU A 22 -2.83 -5.30 -1.16
N PHE A 23 -3.88 -4.49 -1.04
CA PHE A 23 -5.25 -4.93 -0.86
C PHE A 23 -6.07 -4.63 -2.12
N LYS A 24 -6.70 -5.67 -2.66
CA LYS A 24 -7.60 -5.63 -3.81
C LYS A 24 -8.97 -6.16 -3.39
N PRO A 25 -9.98 -5.30 -3.18
CA PRO A 25 -11.33 -5.76 -2.88
C PRO A 25 -11.95 -6.52 -4.07
N PHE A 26 -11.46 -6.28 -5.30
CA PHE A 26 -11.88 -6.99 -6.51
C PHE A 26 -10.67 -7.25 -7.42
N SER A 27 -10.59 -8.46 -7.96
CA SER A 27 -9.61 -8.84 -8.98
C SER A 27 -10.28 -8.91 -10.35
N LEU A 28 -9.62 -8.36 -11.37
CA LEU A 28 -10.04 -8.48 -12.76
C LEU A 28 -9.15 -9.50 -13.49
N PRO A 29 -9.67 -10.21 -14.51
CA PRO A 29 -8.85 -11.11 -15.35
C PRO A 29 -7.69 -10.41 -16.05
N THR A 30 -7.77 -9.08 -16.21
CA THR A 30 -6.75 -8.23 -16.82
C THR A 30 -5.75 -7.68 -15.81
N ASP A 31 -5.91 -7.97 -14.51
CA ASP A 31 -4.95 -7.53 -13.50
C ASP A 31 -3.60 -8.24 -13.74
N PRO A 32 -2.48 -7.54 -13.58
CA PRO A 32 -1.18 -8.17 -13.69
C PRO A 32 -1.00 -9.19 -12.55
N VAL A 33 -0.15 -10.20 -12.81
CA VAL A 33 0.22 -11.23 -11.81
C VAL A 33 0.84 -10.59 -10.56
N GLU A 34 1.57 -9.49 -10.74
CA GLU A 34 2.12 -8.67 -9.67
C GLU A 34 1.87 -7.20 -9.99
N GLN A 35 1.50 -6.40 -8.99
CA GLN A 35 1.25 -4.97 -9.21
C GLN A 35 2.56 -4.20 -9.46
N PRO A 36 2.60 -3.27 -10.44
CA PRO A 36 3.78 -2.48 -10.78
C PRO A 36 4.51 -1.84 -9.60
N LEU A 37 3.79 -1.41 -8.56
CA LEU A 37 4.33 -0.79 -7.35
C LEU A 37 5.39 -1.66 -6.68
N ALA A 38 5.22 -2.99 -6.67
CA ALA A 38 6.22 -3.90 -6.10
C ALA A 38 7.55 -3.82 -6.87
N GLY A 39 7.49 -3.82 -8.21
CA GLY A 39 8.66 -3.64 -9.07
C GLY A 39 9.35 -2.30 -8.87
N GLU A 40 8.58 -1.21 -8.71
CA GLU A 40 9.13 0.13 -8.48
C GLU A 40 9.79 0.26 -7.10
N LEU A 41 9.18 -0.30 -6.04
CA LEU A 41 9.80 -0.31 -4.71
C LEU A 41 11.10 -1.14 -4.68
N ARG A 42 11.19 -2.23 -5.45
CA ARG A 42 12.43 -3.04 -5.54
C ARG A 42 13.60 -2.29 -6.19
N LYS A 43 13.34 -1.20 -6.93
CA LYS A 43 14.41 -0.32 -7.43
C LYS A 43 14.95 0.62 -6.35
N LEU A 44 14.19 0.82 -5.28
CA LEU A 44 14.51 1.78 -4.21
C LEU A 44 15.10 1.12 -2.97
N ALA A 45 14.61 -0.08 -2.60
CA ALA A 45 14.92 -0.76 -1.35
C ALA A 45 15.89 -1.94 -1.55
N ALA A 46 16.58 -2.34 -0.47
CA ALA A 46 17.44 -3.53 -0.48
C ALA A 46 16.63 -4.82 -0.73
N ARG A 47 15.43 -4.88 -0.14
CA ARG A 47 14.50 -6.01 -0.26
C ARG A 47 13.07 -5.53 -0.17
N VAL A 48 12.18 -6.13 -0.97
CA VAL A 48 10.73 -5.95 -0.86
C VAL A 48 10.05 -7.30 -0.75
N ASP A 49 9.41 -7.53 0.40
CA ASP A 49 8.52 -8.65 0.64
C ASP A 49 7.10 -8.26 0.22
N TYR A 50 6.59 -8.88 -0.85
CA TYR A 50 5.29 -8.54 -1.47
C TYR A 50 4.17 -9.48 -1.02
N PHE A 51 3.06 -8.91 -0.59
CA PHE A 51 1.84 -9.63 -0.21
C PHE A 51 0.63 -8.99 -0.89
N GLU A 52 -0.11 -9.77 -1.65
CA GLU A 52 -1.38 -9.34 -2.26
C GLU A 52 -2.54 -10.04 -1.55
N PHE A 53 -3.55 -9.26 -1.16
CA PHE A 53 -4.76 -9.74 -0.52
C PHE A 53 -5.97 -9.42 -1.39
N ASP A 54 -6.70 -10.46 -1.77
CA ASP A 54 -8.02 -10.36 -2.36
C ASP A 54 -9.08 -10.07 -1.28
N ALA A 55 -10.37 -10.11 -1.65
CA ALA A 55 -11.50 -9.76 -0.79
C ALA A 55 -11.54 -10.54 0.53
N GLU A 56 -11.00 -11.76 0.55
CA GLU A 56 -10.98 -12.68 1.70
C GLU A 56 -9.54 -13.08 2.04
N PRO A 57 -8.81 -12.25 2.80
CA PRO A 57 -7.42 -12.51 3.14
C PRO A 57 -7.22 -13.87 3.80
N SER A 58 -6.40 -14.73 3.19
CA SER A 58 -5.95 -15.97 3.82
C SER A 58 -5.27 -15.70 5.16
N GLU A 59 -5.70 -16.38 6.22
CA GLU A 59 -5.12 -16.20 7.56
C GLU A 59 -3.61 -16.55 7.57
N ALA A 60 -3.21 -17.58 6.82
CA ALA A 60 -1.81 -17.98 6.70
C ALA A 60 -0.97 -16.88 6.05
N LEU A 61 -1.46 -16.29 4.95
CA LEU A 61 -0.79 -15.19 4.26
C LEU A 61 -0.75 -13.93 5.14
N ALA A 62 -1.84 -13.63 5.84
CA ALA A 62 -1.94 -12.50 6.77
C ALA A 62 -0.93 -12.64 7.93
N ARG A 63 -0.75 -13.85 8.48
CA ARG A 63 0.27 -14.13 9.50
C ARG A 63 1.68 -13.95 8.94
N GLN A 64 1.95 -14.45 7.74
CA GLN A 64 3.26 -14.30 7.10
C GLN A 64 3.59 -12.82 6.84
N CYS A 65 2.64 -12.06 6.27
CA CYS A 65 2.77 -10.63 6.06
C CYS A 65 3.01 -9.88 7.38
N SER A 66 2.25 -10.21 8.43
CA SER A 66 2.41 -9.57 9.74
C SER A 66 3.78 -9.87 10.36
N HIS A 67 4.32 -11.08 10.14
CA HIS A 67 5.64 -11.46 10.59
C HIS A 67 6.73 -10.67 9.85
N GLN A 68 6.67 -10.58 8.51
CA GLN A 68 7.64 -9.81 7.73
C GLN A 68 7.55 -8.31 8.01
N ALA A 69 6.34 -7.76 8.17
CA ALA A 69 6.13 -6.37 8.54
C ALA A 69 6.74 -6.01 9.89
N SER A 70 6.82 -6.95 10.85
CA SER A 70 7.51 -6.73 12.13
C SER A 70 9.03 -6.73 12.02
N ALA A 71 9.58 -7.34 10.97
CA ALA A 71 11.03 -7.44 10.74
C ALA A 71 11.54 -6.43 9.70
N SER A 72 10.64 -5.67 9.06
CA SER A 72 10.98 -4.71 8.00
C SER A 72 11.22 -3.32 8.57
N ASP A 73 12.13 -2.58 7.95
CA ASP A 73 12.39 -1.16 8.27
C ASP A 73 11.18 -0.29 7.89
N LYS A 74 10.46 -0.68 6.83
CA LYS A 74 9.32 0.04 6.28
C LYS A 74 8.14 -0.88 5.96
N VAL A 75 6.94 -0.37 6.16
CA VAL A 75 5.69 -1.03 5.76
C VAL A 75 4.94 -0.11 4.80
N VAL A 76 4.54 -0.64 3.65
CA VAL A 76 3.66 0.04 2.71
C VAL A 76 2.34 -0.71 2.65
N VAL A 77 1.27 -0.04 3.08
CA VAL A 77 -0.10 -0.55 2.99
C VAL A 77 -0.76 0.10 1.78
N ALA A 78 -0.87 -0.64 0.67
CA ALA A 78 -1.47 -0.14 -0.56
C ALA A 78 -2.89 -0.64 -0.74
N VAL A 79 -3.84 0.23 -1.10
CA VAL A 79 -5.24 -0.13 -1.38
C VAL A 79 -5.56 0.21 -2.82
N ILE A 80 -5.91 -0.79 -3.63
CA ILE A 80 -6.44 -0.58 -4.97
C ILE A 80 -7.95 -0.38 -4.86
N ALA A 81 -8.41 0.85 -5.12
CA ALA A 81 -9.82 1.19 -5.05
C ALA A 81 -10.36 1.45 -6.46
N LYS A 82 -11.09 0.47 -7.01
CA LYS A 82 -11.68 0.56 -8.36
C LYS A 82 -13.10 1.14 -8.27
N PRO A 83 -13.49 2.10 -9.14
CA PRO A 83 -14.83 2.69 -9.14
C PRO A 83 -15.98 1.75 -9.48
N ALA A 84 -15.72 0.53 -9.98
CA ALA A 84 -16.74 -0.37 -10.52
C ALA A 84 -17.76 -0.90 -9.50
N ALA A 85 -17.61 -0.58 -8.21
CA ALA A 85 -18.55 -0.93 -7.15
C ALA A 85 -19.04 0.33 -6.41
N TRP A 86 -19.92 1.12 -7.05
CA TRP A 86 -20.52 2.33 -6.45
C TRP A 86 -21.29 2.10 -5.13
N HIS A 87 -21.51 0.84 -4.73
CA HIS A 87 -22.17 0.46 -3.48
C HIS A 87 -21.23 -0.15 -2.42
N ALA A 88 -19.95 -0.41 -2.74
CA ALA A 88 -18.98 -1.07 -1.87
C ALA A 88 -17.59 -0.48 -2.05
N PHE A 89 -17.47 0.85 -1.88
CA PHE A 89 -16.18 1.51 -1.88
C PHE A 89 -15.35 1.05 -0.68
N GLY A 90 -14.13 0.59 -0.93
CA GLY A 90 -13.14 0.32 0.10
C GLY A 90 -12.89 -1.16 0.36
N LEU A 91 -12.25 -1.43 1.49
CA LEU A 91 -11.83 -2.75 1.92
C LEU A 91 -13.00 -3.53 2.54
N THR A 92 -13.02 -4.85 2.39
CA THR A 92 -13.90 -5.70 3.21
C THR A 92 -13.54 -5.54 4.70
N PRO A 93 -14.44 -5.85 5.66
CA PRO A 93 -14.11 -5.73 7.08
C PRO A 93 -12.84 -6.50 7.48
N ALA A 94 -12.60 -7.67 6.89
CA ALA A 94 -11.39 -8.47 7.12
C ALA A 94 -10.13 -7.80 6.57
N GLN A 95 -10.18 -7.27 5.34
CA GLN A 95 -9.10 -6.50 4.76
C GLN A 95 -8.82 -5.23 5.57
N GLN A 96 -9.87 -4.50 5.97
CA GLN A 96 -9.76 -3.27 6.76
C GLN A 96 -9.08 -3.52 8.11
N ALA A 97 -9.47 -4.60 8.81
CA ALA A 97 -8.85 -4.98 10.08
C ALA A 97 -7.36 -5.31 9.93
N LEU A 98 -6.99 -6.06 8.89
CA LEU A 98 -5.59 -6.39 8.60
C LEU A 98 -4.78 -5.15 8.20
N ALA A 99 -5.31 -4.34 7.29
CA ALA A 99 -4.67 -3.12 6.81
C ALA A 99 -4.44 -2.13 7.95
N MET A 100 -5.43 -1.93 8.83
CA MET A 100 -5.28 -1.07 10.02
C MET A 100 -4.18 -1.59 10.95
N ARG A 101 -4.18 -2.90 11.25
CA ARG A 101 -3.16 -3.51 12.10
C ARG A 101 -1.74 -3.34 11.55
N LEU A 102 -1.57 -3.36 10.23
CA LEU A 102 -0.29 -3.11 9.58
C LEU A 102 0.05 -1.61 9.59
N ALA A 103 -0.93 -0.75 9.36
CA ALA A 103 -0.77 0.70 9.28
C ALA A 103 -0.50 1.38 10.62
N GLU A 104 -0.95 0.80 11.74
CA GLU A 104 -0.68 1.32 13.09
C GLU A 104 0.76 1.06 13.56
N ARG A 105 1.58 0.39 12.74
CA ARG A 105 3.02 0.30 12.98
C ARG A 105 3.65 1.67 12.76
N GLY A 106 4.58 2.07 13.64
CA GLY A 106 5.22 3.39 13.59
C GLY A 106 6.11 3.66 12.36
N ASN A 107 6.20 2.70 11.44
CA ASN A 107 6.99 2.74 10.21
C ASN A 107 6.14 2.41 8.95
N ALA A 108 4.84 2.70 9.00
CA ALA A 108 3.91 2.40 7.92
C ALA A 108 3.41 3.65 7.19
N VAL A 109 3.46 3.59 5.85
CA VAL A 109 2.77 4.51 4.95
C VAL A 109 1.56 3.82 4.32
N VAL A 110 0.43 4.52 4.25
CA VAL A 110 -0.77 4.05 3.56
C VAL A 110 -0.90 4.74 2.20
N ALA A 111 -1.05 3.97 1.13
CA ALA A 111 -1.22 4.47 -0.23
C ALA A 111 -2.55 4.03 -0.83
N ALA A 112 -3.35 4.96 -1.34
CA ALA A 112 -4.53 4.67 -2.12
C ALA A 112 -4.24 4.78 -3.63
N LEU A 113 -4.48 3.69 -4.35
CA LEU A 113 -4.37 3.56 -5.79
C LEU A 113 -5.78 3.58 -6.39
N GLY A 114 -6.35 4.77 -6.57
CA GLY A 114 -7.67 4.94 -7.17
C GLY A 114 -8.46 6.12 -6.63
N VAL A 115 -8.95 6.05 -5.39
CA VAL A 115 -9.74 7.14 -4.76
C VAL A 115 -9.21 7.46 -3.36
N ASP A 116 -9.33 8.71 -2.94
CA ASP A 116 -8.90 9.18 -1.62
C ASP A 116 -9.78 8.67 -0.49
N ALA A 117 -11.08 8.42 -0.74
CA ALA A 117 -12.00 7.84 0.24
C ALA A 117 -11.53 6.49 0.82
N ALA A 118 -10.64 5.76 0.12
CA ALA A 118 -10.00 4.55 0.65
C ALA A 118 -9.10 4.83 1.88
N LEU A 119 -8.72 6.08 2.11
CA LEU A 119 -7.89 6.55 3.21
C LEU A 119 -8.71 7.01 4.42
N ASP A 120 -10.03 7.20 4.29
CA ASP A 120 -10.89 7.78 5.34
C ASP A 120 -10.94 6.92 6.60
N ALA A 121 -10.78 5.60 6.44
CA ALA A 121 -10.75 4.67 7.56
C ALA A 121 -9.44 4.72 8.35
N PHE A 122 -8.36 5.32 7.82
CA PHE A 122 -7.05 5.35 8.46
C PHE A 122 -6.84 6.65 9.26
N PRO A 123 -6.23 6.59 10.46
CA PRO A 123 -5.98 7.77 11.29
C PRO A 123 -5.17 8.86 10.56
N ASP A 124 -5.56 10.13 10.77
CA ASP A 124 -4.90 11.27 10.11
C ASP A 124 -3.41 11.44 10.47
N ARG A 125 -2.98 10.85 11.59
CA ARG A 125 -1.58 10.84 12.04
C ARG A 125 -0.65 9.99 11.18
N LEU A 126 -1.19 9.10 10.34
CA LEU A 126 -0.39 8.24 9.48
C LEU A 126 0.08 8.98 8.24
N ALA A 127 1.25 8.61 7.73
CA ALA A 127 1.65 9.01 6.39
C ALA A 127 0.70 8.39 5.37
N ARG A 128 0.09 9.24 4.54
CA ARG A 128 -0.92 8.84 3.56
C ARG A 128 -0.63 9.45 2.20
N LEU A 129 -0.85 8.68 1.15
CA LEU A 129 -0.69 9.08 -0.24
C LEU A 129 -1.90 8.63 -1.04
N CYS A 130 -2.35 9.43 -2.00
CA CYS A 130 -3.35 9.00 -2.98
C CYS A 130 -2.82 9.28 -4.39
N ALA A 131 -2.77 8.23 -5.22
CA ALA A 131 -2.32 8.30 -6.59
C ALA A 131 -3.46 8.55 -7.59
N PHE A 132 -4.72 8.53 -7.11
CA PHE A 132 -5.96 8.69 -7.89
C PHE A 132 -6.14 7.72 -9.08
N SER A 133 -5.26 6.72 -9.19
CA SER A 133 -5.31 5.67 -10.21
C SER A 133 -4.39 4.51 -9.80
N ASP A 134 -4.71 3.31 -10.29
CA ASP A 134 -3.92 2.09 -10.15
C ASP A 134 -3.11 1.76 -11.42
N VAL A 135 -3.02 2.67 -12.40
CA VAL A 135 -2.20 2.44 -13.60
C VAL A 135 -0.69 2.46 -13.27
N PRO A 136 0.17 1.83 -14.10
CA PRO A 136 1.61 1.72 -13.81
C PRO A 136 2.31 3.05 -13.53
N ALA A 137 1.99 4.12 -14.27
CA ALA A 137 2.58 5.44 -14.07
C ALA A 137 2.24 6.04 -12.69
N SER A 138 1.02 5.85 -12.21
CA SER A 138 0.59 6.31 -10.89
C SER A 138 1.27 5.51 -9.77
N GLN A 139 1.48 4.22 -9.97
CA GLN A 139 2.22 3.38 -9.02
C GLN A 139 3.72 3.77 -8.95
N ALA A 140 4.34 4.11 -10.09
CA ALA A 140 5.70 4.65 -10.12
C ALA A 140 5.81 5.98 -9.38
N ALA A 141 4.86 6.91 -9.58
CA ALA A 141 4.83 8.17 -8.84
C ALA A 141 4.68 7.98 -7.31
N VAL A 142 3.95 6.94 -6.86
CA VAL A 142 3.90 6.56 -5.43
C VAL A 142 5.27 6.10 -4.94
N ALA A 143 5.98 5.26 -5.71
CA ALA A 143 7.32 4.82 -5.32
C ALA A 143 8.31 5.99 -5.27
N GLU A 144 8.30 6.89 -6.25
CA GLU A 144 9.14 8.11 -6.25
C GLU A 144 8.89 8.98 -5.01
N ALA A 145 7.62 9.23 -4.69
CA ALA A 145 7.20 9.93 -3.49
C ALA A 145 7.74 9.27 -2.21
N LEU A 146 7.66 7.94 -2.10
CA LEU A 146 8.17 7.17 -0.96
C LEU A 146 9.69 7.19 -0.89
N GLY A 147 10.38 7.23 -2.03
CA GLY A 147 11.84 7.38 -2.12
C GLY A 147 12.34 8.80 -1.85
N GLY A 148 11.45 9.76 -1.55
CA GLY A 148 11.80 11.16 -1.35
C GLY A 148 12.19 11.90 -2.63
N VAL A 149 11.95 11.31 -3.79
CA VAL A 149 12.10 11.97 -5.10
C VAL A 149 10.86 12.84 -5.28
N ARG A 150 11.05 14.16 -5.23
CA ARG A 150 9.96 15.10 -5.51
C ARG A 150 9.62 15.04 -7.00
N ALA A 151 8.42 14.60 -7.32
CA ALA A 151 7.80 14.76 -8.65
C ALA A 151 7.38 16.22 -8.91
#